data_AF-A0A8S0UYK6-F1
#
_entry.id   AF-A0A8S0UYK6-F1
#
_cell.length_a   1.000
_cell.length_b   1.000
_cell.length_c   1.000
_cell.angle_alpha   90.00
_cell.angle_beta   90.00
_cell.angle_gamma   90.00
#
_symmetry.space_group_name_H-M   'P 1'
#
loop_
_entity.id
_entity.type
_entity.pdbx_description
1 polymer ?
#
loop_
_entity_poly.entity_id
_entity_poly.type
_entity_poly.pdbx_seq_one_letter_code
_entity_poly.pdbx_strand_id
1 'polypeptide(L)'
;MKTITRLCHTKSMETVNGKFPGPHIMAREGLALGSFLVDRPMDQNISHNVLSKLNKAICLTSPLTIPGEWFNTDPEAIISQALQSGGGPNVSDAYTINGLPGPLYNCSAKDTFMLKVKPGKTHLLRLINNALNDELFFSVRSKSYTQN
;
A
#
# COMPACT_ATOMS: atom_id res chain seq x y z
N MET A 1 9.16 6.61 -12.50
CA MET A 1 8.61 7.79 -11.79
C MET A 1 7.18 8.17 -12.20
N LYS A 2 6.34 8.48 -11.19
CA LYS A 2 5.00 9.07 -11.34
C LYS A 2 4.81 10.17 -10.29
N THR A 3 4.22 11.30 -10.68
CA THR A 3 3.87 12.38 -9.75
C THR A 3 2.56 12.07 -9.03
N ILE A 4 2.57 12.15 -7.71
CA ILE A 4 1.44 11.83 -6.84
C ILE A 4 1.24 12.97 -5.86
N THR A 5 -0.03 13.35 -5.65
CA THR A 5 -0.42 14.38 -4.70
C THR A 5 -1.23 13.76 -3.56
N ARG A 6 -0.84 14.02 -2.31
CA ARG A 6 -1.58 13.68 -1.09
C ARG A 6 -1.37 14.77 -0.07
N LEU A 7 -2.33 15.00 0.82
CA LEU A 7 -2.22 16.02 1.88
C LEU A 7 -1.89 17.43 1.35
N CYS A 8 -2.28 17.76 0.11
CA CYS A 8 -1.85 18.98 -0.62
C CYS A 8 -0.36 19.07 -0.99
N HIS A 9 0.44 18.02 -0.76
CA HIS A 9 1.84 17.92 -1.18
C HIS A 9 1.97 17.04 -2.43
N THR A 10 2.79 17.49 -3.37
CA THR A 10 3.03 16.79 -4.64
C THR A 10 4.49 16.39 -4.72
N LYS A 11 4.75 15.10 -4.98
CA LYS A 11 6.11 14.59 -5.21
C LYS A 11 6.15 13.54 -6.31
N SER A 12 7.30 13.42 -6.95
CA SER A 12 7.58 12.34 -7.90
C SER A 12 8.05 11.12 -7.12
N MET A 13 7.43 9.98 -7.37
CA MET A 13 7.74 8.73 -6.69
C MET A 13 8.09 7.65 -7.70
N GLU A 14 8.99 6.76 -7.31
CA GLU A 14 9.16 5.52 -8.05
C GLU A 14 7.92 4.64 -7.90
N THR A 15 7.50 4.07 -9.02
CA THR A 15 6.25 3.31 -9.12
C THR A 15 6.43 2.16 -10.09
N VAL A 16 5.77 1.04 -9.80
CA VAL A 16 5.75 -0.11 -10.70
C VAL A 16 4.67 0.11 -11.74
N ASN A 17 5.06 0.16 -13.02
CA ASN A 17 4.15 0.43 -14.15
C ASN A 17 3.32 1.72 -13.99
N GLY A 18 3.91 2.76 -13.37
CA GLY A 18 3.24 4.05 -13.17
C GLY A 18 2.10 4.04 -12.14
N LYS A 19 1.98 2.98 -11.33
CA LYS A 19 0.91 2.79 -10.33
C LYS A 19 1.44 2.85 -8.90
N PHE A 20 0.65 3.48 -8.04
CA PHE A 20 0.87 3.52 -6.60
C PHE A 20 -0.46 3.36 -5.84
N PRO A 21 -0.59 2.35 -4.96
CA PRO A 21 0.30 1.19 -4.83
C PRO A 21 0.51 0.44 -6.15
N GLY A 22 1.60 -0.32 -6.27
CA GLY A 22 1.92 -1.09 -7.47
C GLY A 22 0.84 -2.14 -7.82
N PRO A 23 0.87 -2.70 -9.04
CA PRO A 23 -0.10 -3.72 -9.45
C PRO A 23 -0.01 -4.98 -8.59
N HIS A 24 -1.14 -5.62 -8.34
CA HIS A 24 -1.19 -6.92 -7.67
C HIS A 24 -0.79 -8.03 -8.64
N ILE A 25 0.22 -8.82 -8.26
CA ILE A 25 0.60 -10.03 -8.99
C ILE A 25 -0.25 -11.19 -8.46
N MET A 26 -0.98 -11.84 -9.36
CA MET A 26 -1.72 -13.07 -9.06
C MET A 26 -0.99 -14.24 -9.72
N ALA A 27 -0.51 -15.17 -8.89
CA ALA A 27 0.16 -16.39 -9.34
C ALA A 27 -0.63 -17.60 -8.83
N ARG A 28 -0.61 -18.69 -9.61
CA ARG A 28 -1.12 -20.00 -9.19
C ARG A 28 0.06 -20.94 -8.98
N GLU A 29 -0.08 -21.87 -8.05
CA GLU A 29 0.91 -22.93 -7.87
C GLU A 29 1.13 -23.68 -9.20
N GLY A 30 2.39 -23.91 -9.55
CA GLY A 30 2.77 -24.51 -10.84
C GLY A 30 2.83 -23.56 -12.03
N LEU A 31 2.47 -22.28 -11.89
CA LEU A 31 2.66 -21.28 -12.93
C LEU A 31 4.11 -20.79 -12.92
N ALA A 32 4.83 -20.94 -14.03
CA ALA A 32 6.12 -20.29 -14.22
C ALA A 32 5.89 -18.78 -14.33
N LEU A 33 6.30 -18.03 -13.30
CA LEU A 33 6.37 -16.58 -13.36
C LEU A 33 7.43 -16.21 -14.39
N GLY A 34 6.99 -15.83 -15.60
CA GLY A 34 7.89 -15.35 -16.65
C GLY A 34 8.74 -14.19 -16.13
N SER A 35 9.99 -14.14 -16.58
CA SER A 35 10.98 -13.13 -16.21
C SER A 35 10.39 -11.72 -16.14
N PHE A 36 10.17 -11.21 -14.94
CA PHE A 36 9.77 -9.83 -14.72
C PHE A 36 11.01 -8.95 -14.96
N LEU A 37 11.05 -8.27 -16.10
CA LEU A 37 12.08 -7.27 -16.38
C LEU A 37 11.77 -6.01 -15.56
N VAL A 38 12.65 -5.66 -14.64
CA VAL A 38 12.60 -4.43 -13.86
C VAL A 38 13.69 -3.52 -14.40
N ASP A 39 13.31 -2.49 -15.16
CA ASP A 39 14.24 -1.43 -15.55
C ASP A 39 14.48 -0.55 -14.32
N ARG A 40 15.70 -0.59 -13.77
CA ARG A 40 16.04 0.00 -12.46
C ARG A 40 16.74 1.34 -12.63
N PRO A 41 16.12 2.47 -12.27
CA PRO A 41 16.86 3.67 -11.91
C PRO A 41 17.40 3.47 -10.47
N MET A 42 18.67 3.06 -10.36
CA MET A 42 19.45 2.86 -9.12
C MET A 42 18.95 1.78 -8.12
N ASP A 43 19.87 1.37 -7.24
CA ASP A 43 19.92 0.18 -6.36
C ASP A 43 18.70 -0.15 -5.48
N GLN A 44 17.51 -0.34 -6.06
CA GLN A 44 16.34 -0.85 -5.35
C GLN A 44 16.13 -2.35 -5.63
N ASN A 45 16.08 -3.14 -4.56
CA ASN A 45 15.73 -4.56 -4.58
C ASN A 45 14.30 -4.76 -4.08
N ILE A 46 13.49 -5.49 -4.82
CA ILE A 46 12.15 -5.91 -4.39
C ILE A 46 12.31 -7.21 -3.62
N SER A 47 11.97 -7.24 -2.33
CA SER A 47 12.00 -8.46 -1.53
C SER A 47 10.79 -8.55 -0.60
N HIS A 48 10.12 -9.70 -0.62
CA HIS A 48 9.17 -10.14 0.39
C HIS A 48 9.16 -11.68 0.32
N ASN A 49 9.24 -12.36 1.46
CA ASN A 49 9.30 -13.82 1.52
C ASN A 49 8.02 -14.44 0.95
N VAL A 50 8.18 -15.35 -0.03
CA VAL A 50 7.08 -16.16 -0.58
C VAL A 50 7.16 -17.55 0.05
N LEU A 51 6.18 -17.89 0.89
CA LEU A 51 6.03 -19.25 1.41
C LEU A 51 5.40 -20.15 0.35
N SER A 52 6.12 -21.20 -0.07
CA SER A 52 5.74 -22.12 -1.14
C SER A 52 4.75 -23.22 -0.75
N LYS A 53 4.04 -23.09 0.38
CA LYS A 53 3.12 -24.14 0.87
C LYS A 53 1.72 -23.59 1.11
N LEU A 54 0.86 -23.67 0.09
CA LEU A 54 -0.58 -23.42 0.25
C LEU A 54 -1.37 -24.60 -0.32
N ASN A 55 -1.68 -25.60 0.52
CA ASN A 55 -2.48 -26.79 0.16
C ASN A 55 -3.99 -26.50 0.01
N LYS A 56 -4.42 -25.24 -0.10
CA LYS A 56 -5.81 -24.84 -0.32
C LYS A 56 -5.87 -23.70 -1.31
N ALA A 57 -6.76 -23.82 -2.30
CA ALA A 57 -7.07 -22.75 -3.24
C ALA A 57 -7.63 -21.54 -2.49
N ILE A 58 -6.79 -20.59 -2.12
CA ILE A 58 -7.23 -19.26 -1.66
C ILE A 58 -7.83 -18.57 -2.89
N CYS A 59 -9.08 -18.08 -2.76
CA CYS A 59 -9.70 -17.28 -3.80
C CYS A 59 -8.87 -15.98 -3.98
N LEU A 60 -8.01 -15.97 -5.00
CA LEU A 60 -7.18 -14.82 -5.39
C LEU A 60 -8.01 -13.60 -5.80
N THR A 61 -9.33 -13.76 -5.91
CA THR A 61 -10.32 -12.72 -6.23
C THR A 61 -10.69 -11.82 -5.04
N SER A 62 -10.27 -12.18 -3.82
CA SER A 62 -10.47 -11.32 -2.64
C SER A 62 -9.66 -10.02 -2.77
N PRO A 63 -10.27 -8.86 -2.43
CA PRO A 63 -9.60 -7.57 -2.56
C PRO A 63 -8.41 -7.48 -1.61
N LEU A 64 -7.28 -7.01 -2.14
CA LEU A 64 -6.10 -6.69 -1.34
C LEU A 64 -6.26 -5.30 -0.73
N THR A 65 -6.03 -5.22 0.57
CA THR A 65 -6.01 -3.97 1.34
C THR A 65 -4.62 -3.80 1.92
N ILE A 66 -4.00 -2.68 1.58
CA ILE A 66 -2.62 -2.37 1.93
C ILE A 66 -2.61 -1.14 2.83
N PRO A 67 -2.62 -1.32 4.16
CA PRO A 67 -2.22 -0.27 5.08
C PRO A 67 -0.76 0.15 4.83
N GLY A 68 -0.47 1.43 4.96
CA GLY A 68 0.90 1.94 4.84
C GLY A 68 1.04 3.37 5.31
N GLU A 69 2.17 3.98 5.01
CA GLU A 69 2.52 5.34 5.45
C GLU A 69 2.74 6.29 4.26
N TRP A 70 2.51 7.57 4.52
CA TRP A 70 2.79 8.66 3.60
C TRP A 70 3.68 9.70 4.29
N PHE A 71 4.74 10.06 3.58
CA PHE A 71 5.64 11.15 3.94
C PHE A 71 5.49 12.25 2.90
N ASN A 72 5.33 13.50 3.31
CA ASN A 72 5.37 14.64 2.40
C ASN A 72 6.78 14.87 1.86
N THR A 73 7.78 14.63 2.70
CA THR A 73 9.20 14.64 2.35
C THR A 73 9.58 13.35 1.58
N ASP A 74 10.66 13.42 0.81
CA ASP A 74 11.24 12.25 0.17
C ASP A 74 11.77 11.26 1.24
N PRO A 75 11.31 9.99 1.26
CA PRO A 75 11.83 8.99 2.19
C PRO A 75 13.34 8.80 2.12
N GLU A 76 13.96 8.97 0.94
CA GLU A 76 15.43 8.90 0.79
C GLU A 76 16.14 10.03 1.55
N ALA A 77 15.53 11.22 1.59
CA ALA A 77 16.05 12.32 2.39
C ALA A 77 15.87 12.06 3.90
N ILE A 78 14.75 11.46 4.30
CA ILE A 78 14.48 11.11 5.70
C ILE A 78 15.50 10.09 6.22
N ILE A 79 15.76 9.02 5.46
CA ILE A 79 16.75 8.01 5.86
C ILE A 79 18.17 8.58 5.83
N SER A 80 18.52 9.40 4.83
CA SER A 80 19.83 10.05 4.76
C SER A 80 20.07 10.96 5.98
N GLN A 81 19.06 11.72 6.41
CA GLN A 81 19.12 12.53 7.62
C GLN A 81 19.30 11.67 8.89
N ALA A 82 18.54 10.58 9.00
CA ALA A 82 18.63 9.67 10.15
C ALA A 82 20.04 9.05 10.25
N LEU A 83 20.59 8.59 9.12
CA LEU A 83 21.94 8.03 9.05
C LEU A 83 23.03 9.06 9.38
N GLN A 84 22.89 10.30 8.92
CA GLN A 84 23.86 11.37 9.20
C GLN A 84 23.82 11.84 10.66
N SER A 85 22.64 11.90 11.26
CA SER A 85 22.46 12.37 12.64
C SER A 85 22.66 11.28 13.69
N GLY A 86 22.56 10.00 13.29
CA GLY A 86 22.53 8.85 14.21
C GLY A 86 21.20 8.72 14.98
N GLY A 87 20.20 9.53 14.66
CA GLY A 87 18.86 9.49 15.26
C GLY A 87 17.89 8.58 14.50
N GLY A 88 16.67 8.44 15.03
CA GLY A 88 15.58 7.75 14.33
C GLY A 88 15.04 8.58 13.15
N PRO A 89 14.38 7.93 12.17
CA PRO A 89 13.71 8.65 11.09
C PRO A 89 12.50 9.44 11.60
N ASN A 90 12.10 10.47 10.87
CA ASN A 90 10.89 11.24 11.16
C ASN A 90 9.65 10.34 11.08
N VAL A 91 8.61 10.68 11.86
CA VAL A 91 7.29 10.04 11.76
C VAL A 91 6.59 10.42 10.45
N SER A 92 5.71 9.56 9.98
CA SER A 92 4.92 9.81 8.77
C SER A 92 3.88 10.91 8.95
N ASP A 93 3.56 11.61 7.87
CA ASP A 93 2.54 12.66 7.85
C ASP A 93 1.12 12.08 7.86
N ALA A 94 0.95 10.87 7.31
CA ALA A 94 -0.32 10.15 7.36
C ALA A 94 -0.17 8.63 7.23
N TYR A 95 -1.06 7.90 7.90
CA TYR A 95 -1.34 6.52 7.55
C TYR A 95 -2.30 6.47 6.36
N THR A 96 -2.17 5.43 5.53
CA THR A 96 -2.96 5.27 4.32
C THR A 96 -3.54 3.87 4.21
N ILE A 97 -4.67 3.75 3.51
CA ILE A 97 -5.23 2.47 3.06
C ILE A 97 -5.25 2.49 1.55
N ASN A 98 -4.54 1.54 0.93
CA ASN A 98 -4.33 1.48 -0.52
C ASN A 98 -3.79 2.81 -1.10
N GLY A 99 -2.89 3.47 -0.37
CA GLY A 99 -2.26 4.74 -0.78
C GLY A 99 -3.18 5.96 -0.65
N LEU A 100 -4.30 5.85 0.07
CA LEU A 100 -5.24 6.94 0.35
C LEU A 100 -5.28 7.24 1.87
N PRO A 101 -4.98 8.48 2.32
CA PRO A 101 -4.95 8.84 3.74
C PRO A 101 -6.28 8.72 4.47
N GLY A 102 -7.40 8.89 3.76
CA GLY A 102 -8.72 8.97 4.36
C GLY A 102 -9.10 10.38 4.81
N PRO A 103 -10.32 10.53 5.35
CA PRO A 103 -10.95 11.83 5.47
C PRO A 103 -10.53 12.62 6.71
N LEU A 104 -9.77 12.01 7.63
CA LEU A 104 -9.30 12.65 8.85
C LEU A 104 -8.09 13.57 8.60
N TYR A 105 -7.45 13.43 7.44
CA TYR A 105 -6.31 14.26 7.06
C TYR A 105 -6.75 15.42 6.17
N ASN A 106 -6.12 16.58 6.39
CA ASN A 106 -6.34 17.75 5.56
C ASN A 106 -6.07 17.44 4.09
N CYS A 107 -6.87 18.03 3.20
CA CYS A 107 -6.82 17.81 1.75
C CYS A 107 -7.12 16.37 1.27
N SER A 108 -7.56 15.46 2.14
CA SER A 108 -7.81 14.05 1.79
C SER A 108 -9.24 13.57 2.06
N ALA A 109 -10.19 14.50 2.26
CA ALA A 109 -11.61 14.18 2.43
C ALA A 109 -12.19 13.28 1.32
N LYS A 110 -11.71 13.43 0.09
CA LYS A 110 -12.12 12.61 -1.07
C LYS A 110 -11.28 11.35 -1.26
N ASP A 111 -10.15 11.26 -0.57
CA ASP A 111 -9.18 10.16 -0.67
C ASP A 111 -9.53 9.08 0.36
N THR A 112 -10.73 8.51 0.26
CA THR A 112 -11.17 7.44 1.16
C THR A 112 -11.33 6.14 0.40
N PHE A 113 -10.64 5.09 0.85
CA PHE A 113 -10.85 3.75 0.31
C PHE A 113 -12.23 3.20 0.75
N MET A 114 -13.08 2.88 -0.21
CA MET A 114 -14.40 2.29 0.04
C MET A 114 -14.48 0.89 -0.56
N LEU A 115 -14.66 -0.11 0.30
CA LEU A 115 -14.91 -1.48 -0.13
C LEU A 115 -16.42 -1.73 -0.26
N LYS A 116 -16.89 -1.97 -1.48
CA LYS A 116 -18.28 -2.37 -1.72
C LYS A 116 -18.46 -3.84 -1.36
N VAL A 117 -19.33 -4.11 -0.39
CA VAL A 117 -19.66 -5.47 0.07
C VAL A 117 -21.11 -5.80 -0.26
N LYS A 118 -21.36 -7.08 -0.60
CA LYS A 118 -22.73 -7.59 -0.76
C LYS A 118 -23.31 -7.94 0.63
N PRO A 119 -24.53 -7.48 0.96
CA PRO A 119 -25.20 -7.87 2.19
C PRO A 119 -25.35 -9.40 2.30
N GLY A 120 -25.25 -9.93 3.52
CA GLY A 120 -25.43 -11.37 3.80
C GLY A 120 -24.35 -12.29 3.24
N LYS A 121 -23.24 -11.75 2.72
CA LYS A 121 -22.10 -12.55 2.24
C LYS A 121 -20.88 -12.34 3.12
N THR A 122 -20.16 -13.43 3.38
CA THR A 122 -18.84 -13.39 4.01
C THR A 122 -17.80 -13.01 2.96
N HIS A 123 -16.99 -12.00 3.25
CA HIS A 123 -15.90 -11.54 2.39
C HIS A 123 -14.57 -11.83 3.05
N LEU A 124 -13.63 -12.39 2.31
CA LEU A 124 -12.24 -12.53 2.76
C LEU A 124 -11.51 -11.21 2.48
N LEU A 125 -10.92 -10.61 3.51
CA LEU A 125 -10.05 -9.45 3.37
C LEU A 125 -8.60 -9.92 3.42
N ARG A 126 -7.81 -9.56 2.40
CA ARG A 126 -6.37 -9.79 2.41
C ARG A 126 -5.70 -8.52 2.88
N LEU A 127 -5.02 -8.55 4.03
CA LEU A 127 -4.27 -7.41 4.55
C LEU A 127 -2.78 -7.65 4.42
N ILE A 128 -2.05 -6.65 3.94
CA ILE A 128 -0.59 -6.60 3.94
C ILE A 128 -0.18 -5.29 4.57
N ASN A 129 0.41 -5.34 5.77
CA ASN A 129 1.01 -4.15 6.36
C ASN A 129 2.24 -3.74 5.54
N ASN A 130 2.22 -2.53 5.01
CA ASN A 130 3.31 -1.93 4.23
C ASN A 130 3.73 -0.58 4.84
N ALA A 131 3.50 -0.38 6.15
CA ALA A 131 4.18 0.64 6.93
C ALA A 131 5.65 0.26 7.10
N LEU A 132 6.53 1.26 7.12
CA LEU A 132 7.98 1.05 7.20
C LEU A 132 8.40 0.79 8.65
N ASN A 133 7.81 1.53 9.59
CA ASN A 133 8.25 1.51 10.99
C ASN A 133 7.18 1.09 12.00
N ASP A 134 5.91 0.98 11.59
CA ASP A 134 4.80 0.82 12.52
C ASP A 134 4.02 -0.49 12.37
N GLU A 135 3.62 -1.04 13.52
CA GLU A 135 2.60 -2.08 13.62
C GLU A 135 1.20 -1.45 13.61
N LEU A 136 0.41 -1.77 12.58
CA LEU A 136 -0.89 -1.14 12.39
C LEU A 136 -2.04 -2.01 12.93
N PHE A 137 -2.85 -1.42 13.80
CA PHE A 137 -4.13 -1.97 14.24
C PHE A 137 -5.24 -1.53 13.29
N PHE A 138 -6.12 -2.44 12.89
CA PHE A 138 -7.24 -2.13 12.01
C PHE A 138 -8.57 -2.59 12.61
N SER A 139 -9.62 -1.82 12.35
CA SER A 139 -11.01 -2.18 12.66
C SER A 139 -11.91 -1.86 11.47
N VAL A 140 -12.97 -2.65 11.30
CA VAL A 140 -13.95 -2.44 10.24
C VAL A 140 -15.21 -1.88 10.86
N ARG A 141 -15.60 -0.67 10.43
CA ARG A 141 -16.88 -0.08 10.79
C ARG A 141 -17.86 -0.21 9.63
N SER A 142 -18.99 -0.85 9.88
CA SER A 142 -20.09 -0.88 8.92
C SER A 142 -20.84 0.46 8.95
N LYS A 143 -21.04 1.06 7.77
CA LYS A 143 -21.94 2.19 7.57
C LYS A 143 -22.88 1.86 6.41
N SER A 144 -24.20 1.91 6.65
CA SER A 144 -25.21 1.78 5.61
C SER A 144 -25.29 3.09 4.81
N TYR A 145 -24.88 3.06 3.55
CA TYR A 145 -25.15 4.15 2.60
C TYR A 145 -26.35 3.75 1.74
N THR A 146 -27.46 4.46 1.89
CA THR A 146 -28.57 4.44 0.93
C THR A 146 -28.15 5.26 -0.28
N GLN A 147 -28.02 4.62 -1.45
CA GLN A 147 -27.99 5.37 -2.72
C GLN A 147 -29.43 5.76 -3.05
N ASN A 148 -29.71 7.07 -3.04
CA ASN A 148 -30.92 7.63 -3.66
C ASN A 148 -30.74 7.72 -5.17
#